data_AF-A0A7C1J4E1-F1
#
_entry.id   AF-A0A7C1J4E1-F1
#
_cell.length_a   1.000
_cell.length_b   1.000
_cell.length_c   1.000
_cell.angle_alpha   90.00
_cell.angle_beta   90.00
_cell.angle_gamma   90.00
#
_symmetry.space_group_name_H-M   'P 1'
#
loop_
_entity.id
_entity.type
_entity.pdbx_description
1 polymer ?
#
loop_
_entity_poly.entity_id
_entity_poly.type
_entity_poly.pdbx_seq_one_letter_code
_entity_poly.pdbx_strand_id
1 'polypeptide(L)'
;MVPIGDYVVIKTYFPGLNTLRLYAALSVVVYHFAAPMDWFGDRSYAGYRINYGFMWGPHAVSLFFVLSGFLIIYLLLKEKENTGTISTRRFYLRRVFRILPLYYLTVIVGALLVAIMYPLMPPDAQRVAASPGVWISLILFYFNFTGGRGIPLGHLWSLNVEEQFYLLCPQLIKWAKHIPRALIAVIVFKVGLQIALFML
;
A
#
# COMPACT_ATOMS: atom_id res chain seq x y z
N MET A 1 -24.30 -25.19 -19.96
CA MET A 1 -24.67 -24.04 -19.12
C MET A 1 -24.53 -24.48 -17.67
N VAL A 2 -23.44 -24.12 -16.99
CA VAL A 2 -23.19 -24.53 -15.59
C VAL A 2 -23.65 -23.37 -14.69
N PRO A 3 -24.62 -23.58 -13.79
CA PRO A 3 -25.11 -22.53 -12.91
C PRO A 3 -24.10 -22.34 -11.78
N ILE A 4 -23.20 -21.37 -11.90
CA ILE A 4 -22.36 -20.91 -10.78
C ILE A 4 -23.11 -19.79 -10.06
N GLY A 5 -24.17 -20.17 -9.33
CA GLY A 5 -24.80 -19.44 -8.22
C GLY A 5 -25.31 -18.02 -8.47
N ASP A 6 -26.47 -17.71 -7.91
CA ASP A 6 -27.17 -16.42 -7.97
C ASP A 6 -26.41 -15.27 -7.27
N TYR A 7 -25.27 -14.88 -7.81
CA TYR A 7 -24.40 -13.85 -7.24
C TYR A 7 -24.47 -12.58 -8.07
N VAL A 8 -25.03 -11.54 -7.45
CA VAL A 8 -25.11 -10.21 -8.03
C VAL A 8 -23.71 -9.59 -8.11
N VAL A 9 -23.18 -9.45 -9.33
CA VAL A 9 -21.98 -8.64 -9.57
C VAL A 9 -22.38 -7.17 -9.51
N ILE A 10 -22.11 -6.53 -8.37
CA ILE A 10 -22.45 -5.11 -8.18
C ILE A 10 -21.47 -4.26 -8.98
N LYS A 11 -21.86 -3.84 -10.19
CA LYS A 11 -21.15 -2.79 -10.93
C LYS A 11 -21.48 -1.44 -10.31
N THR A 12 -20.64 -0.97 -9.38
CA THR A 12 -20.68 0.44 -8.97
C THR A 12 -19.60 1.21 -9.72
N TYR A 13 -20.01 2.26 -10.44
CA TYR A 13 -19.12 3.15 -11.14
C TYR A 13 -19.16 4.53 -10.48
N PHE A 14 -18.00 5.00 -10.02
CA PHE A 14 -17.82 6.37 -9.56
C PHE A 14 -17.04 7.12 -10.64
N PRO A 15 -17.69 7.97 -11.46
CA PRO A 15 -17.00 8.77 -12.46
C PRO A 15 -15.84 9.56 -11.83
N GLY A 16 -14.68 9.55 -12.47
CA GLY A 16 -13.50 10.31 -12.01
C GLY A 16 -12.73 9.70 -10.82
N LEU A 17 -13.28 8.74 -10.07
CA LEU A 17 -12.58 8.13 -8.94
C LEU A 17 -11.29 7.41 -9.38
N ASN A 18 -11.37 6.64 -10.47
CA ASN A 18 -10.20 5.98 -11.05
C ASN A 18 -9.18 6.99 -11.58
N THR A 19 -9.65 8.12 -12.12
CA THR A 19 -8.78 9.20 -12.60
C THR A 19 -8.03 9.85 -11.44
N LEU A 20 -8.70 10.15 -10.33
CA LEU A 20 -8.05 10.69 -9.13
C LEU A 20 -7.05 9.71 -8.52
N ARG A 21 -7.38 8.40 -8.51
CA ARG A 21 -6.45 7.36 -8.05
C ARG A 21 -5.25 7.24 -8.97
N LEU A 22 -5.44 7.32 -10.29
CA LEU A 22 -4.35 7.34 -11.26
C LEU A 22 -3.46 8.56 -11.05
N TYR A 23 -4.04 9.75 -10.89
CA TYR A 23 -3.30 10.98 -10.62
C TYR A 23 -2.47 10.83 -9.34
N ALA A 24 -3.06 10.38 -8.24
CA ALA A 24 -2.37 10.15 -6.99
C ALA A 24 -1.21 9.13 -7.16
N ALA A 25 -1.45 8.00 -7.85
CA ALA A 25 -0.41 6.99 -8.09
C ALA A 25 0.74 7.54 -8.95
N LEU A 26 0.43 8.31 -10.01
CA LEU A 26 1.45 8.94 -10.85
C LEU A 26 2.27 9.96 -10.07
N SER A 27 1.65 10.79 -9.23
CA SER A 27 2.37 11.71 -8.35
C SER A 27 3.34 10.99 -7.41
N VAL A 28 2.97 9.81 -6.89
CA VAL A 28 3.86 8.97 -6.08
C VAL A 28 5.03 8.44 -6.91
N VAL A 29 4.78 7.99 -8.14
CA VAL A 29 5.83 7.52 -9.05
C VAL A 29 6.82 8.65 -9.33
N VAL A 30 6.32 9.82 -9.75
CA VAL A 30 7.17 10.97 -10.06
C VAL A 30 7.97 11.41 -8.83
N TYR A 31 7.37 11.41 -7.63
CA TYR A 31 8.09 11.69 -6.39
C TYR A 31 9.27 10.72 -6.17
N HIS A 32 9.09 9.43 -6.39
CA HIS A 32 10.17 8.45 -6.20
C HIS A 32 11.26 8.51 -7.29
N PHE A 33 10.95 9.05 -8.47
CA PHE A 33 11.96 9.33 -9.51
C PHE A 33 12.67 10.67 -9.29
N ALA A 34 12.00 11.66 -8.70
CA ALA A 34 12.55 12.99 -8.46
C ALA A 34 13.30 13.09 -7.12
N ALA A 35 12.88 12.40 -6.06
CA ALA A 35 13.55 12.42 -4.76
C ALA A 35 15.03 11.95 -4.80
N PRO A 36 15.43 10.99 -5.67
CA PRO A 36 16.83 10.66 -5.88
C PRO A 36 17.63 11.71 -6.67
N MET A 37 17.05 12.77 -7.23
CA MET A 37 17.85 13.84 -7.86
C MET A 37 18.78 14.54 -6.86
N ASP A 38 18.48 14.47 -5.56
CA ASP A 38 19.40 14.89 -4.50
C ASP A 38 20.61 13.93 -4.32
N TRP A 39 20.53 12.66 -4.77
CA TRP A 39 21.67 11.72 -4.77
C TRP A 39 22.74 12.07 -5.81
N PHE A 40 22.38 12.81 -6.86
CA PHE A 40 23.33 13.32 -7.85
C PHE A 40 23.99 14.64 -7.44
N GLY A 41 23.71 15.13 -6.22
CA GLY A 41 24.37 16.30 -5.65
C GLY A 41 23.99 17.64 -6.30
N ASP A 42 22.92 17.69 -7.10
CA ASP A 42 22.47 18.92 -7.72
C ASP A 42 21.75 19.82 -6.70
N ARG A 43 22.51 20.73 -6.07
CA ARG A 43 21.99 21.78 -5.19
C ARG A 43 21.52 23.03 -5.96
N SER A 44 21.28 22.91 -7.26
CA SER A 44 20.78 24.04 -8.06
C SER A 44 19.41 24.51 -7.55
N TYR A 45 19.12 25.79 -7.74
CA TYR A 45 17.82 26.39 -7.44
C TYR A 45 16.67 25.70 -8.23
N ALA A 46 16.99 25.08 -9.38
CA ALA A 46 16.09 24.24 -10.15
C ALA A 46 15.81 22.90 -9.44
N GLY A 47 16.84 22.22 -8.93
CA GLY A 47 16.71 21.01 -8.10
C GLY A 47 15.83 21.25 -6.87
N TYR A 48 16.01 22.39 -6.19
CA TYR A 48 15.15 22.82 -5.09
C TYR A 48 13.68 22.98 -5.55
N ARG A 49 13.39 23.78 -6.59
CA ARG A 49 11.99 23.97 -7.08
C ARG A 49 11.30 22.68 -7.52
N ILE A 50 12.04 21.76 -8.13
CA ILE A 50 11.59 20.41 -8.48
C ILE A 50 11.21 19.66 -7.19
N ASN A 51 12.10 19.65 -6.19
CA ASN A 51 11.86 19.02 -4.89
C ASN A 51 10.58 19.57 -4.21
N TYR A 52 10.40 20.90 -4.15
CA TYR A 52 9.19 21.54 -3.60
C TYR A 52 7.90 21.22 -4.37
N GLY A 53 7.99 21.09 -5.70
CA GLY A 53 6.87 20.64 -6.54
C GLY A 53 6.44 19.20 -6.24
N PHE A 54 7.38 18.37 -5.76
CA PHE A 54 7.15 16.96 -5.48
C PHE A 54 6.99 16.61 -4.00
N MET A 55 7.14 17.56 -3.06
CA MET A 55 6.86 17.39 -1.61
C MET A 55 5.43 16.86 -1.31
N TRP A 56 4.55 16.84 -2.30
CA TRP A 56 3.23 16.24 -2.24
C TRP A 56 3.23 14.70 -2.28
N GLY A 57 4.36 14.02 -2.48
CA GLY A 57 4.44 12.54 -2.53
C GLY A 57 3.72 11.84 -1.36
N PRO A 58 4.01 12.17 -0.10
CA PRO A 58 3.30 11.62 1.06
C PRO A 58 1.79 11.93 1.08
N HIS A 59 1.39 13.12 0.61
CA HIS A 59 -0.02 13.49 0.48
C HIS A 59 -0.71 12.71 -0.64
N ALA A 60 -0.01 12.45 -1.76
CA ALA A 60 -0.51 11.64 -2.86
C ALA A 60 -0.71 10.18 -2.44
N VAL A 61 0.21 9.62 -1.64
CA VAL A 61 0.01 8.30 -1.01
C VAL A 61 -1.25 8.33 -0.16
N SER A 62 -1.39 9.33 0.71
CA SER A 62 -2.55 9.47 1.61
C SER A 62 -3.87 9.58 0.83
N LEU A 63 -3.90 10.39 -0.24
CA LEU A 63 -5.05 10.50 -1.13
C LEU A 63 -5.38 9.16 -1.79
N PHE A 64 -4.40 8.45 -2.34
CA PHE A 64 -4.59 7.14 -2.93
C PHE A 64 -5.19 6.14 -1.92
N PHE A 65 -4.70 6.12 -0.69
CA PHE A 65 -5.21 5.28 0.39
C PHE A 65 -6.66 5.61 0.75
N VAL A 66 -6.98 6.88 0.93
CA VAL A 66 -8.35 7.32 1.27
C VAL A 66 -9.33 6.91 0.17
N LEU A 67 -8.99 7.15 -1.10
CA LEU A 67 -9.85 6.79 -2.24
C LEU A 67 -10.01 5.27 -2.38
N SER A 68 -8.93 4.51 -2.20
CA SER A 68 -8.97 3.04 -2.27
C SER A 68 -9.76 2.45 -1.10
N GLY A 69 -9.57 2.96 0.12
CA GLY A 69 -10.30 2.57 1.32
C GLY A 69 -11.79 2.86 1.21
N PHE A 70 -12.16 4.08 0.78
CA PHE A 70 -13.55 4.45 0.49
C PHE A 70 -14.21 3.46 -0.46
N LEU A 71 -13.58 3.18 -1.61
CA LEU A 71 -14.15 2.29 -2.62
C LEU A 71 -14.33 0.86 -2.09
N ILE A 72 -13.35 0.34 -1.35
CA ILE A 72 -13.40 -1.01 -0.79
C ILE A 72 -14.52 -1.13 0.23
N ILE A 73 -14.56 -0.22 1.20
CA ILE A 73 -15.59 -0.21 2.24
C ILE A 73 -16.97 -0.07 1.60
N TYR A 74 -17.14 0.88 0.66
CA TYR A 74 -18.40 1.07 -0.04
C TYR A 74 -18.87 -0.21 -0.75
N LEU A 75 -17.99 -0.88 -1.49
CA LEU A 75 -18.36 -2.12 -2.21
C LEU A 75 -18.72 -3.25 -1.25
N LEU A 76 -18.01 -3.36 -0.12
CA LEU A 76 -18.29 -4.37 0.91
C LEU A 76 -19.63 -4.10 1.62
N LEU A 77 -19.94 -2.83 1.91
CA LEU A 77 -21.23 -2.44 2.47
C LEU A 77 -22.37 -2.72 1.50
N LYS A 78 -22.18 -2.40 0.22
CA LYS A 78 -23.19 -2.66 -0.81
C LYS A 78 -23.39 -4.16 -1.07
N GLU A 79 -22.33 -4.96 -1.00
CA GLU A 79 -22.44 -6.43 -1.03
C GLU A 79 -23.24 -6.94 0.17
N LYS A 80 -22.98 -6.42 1.36
CA LYS A 80 -23.68 -6.79 2.60
C LYS A 80 -25.15 -6.38 2.58
N GLU A 81 -25.47 -5.21 2.06
CA GLU A 81 -26.84 -4.72 1.87
C GLU A 81 -27.63 -5.62 0.93
N ASN A 82 -27.03 -6.01 -0.21
CA ASN A 82 -27.72 -6.79 -1.23
C ASN A 82 -27.82 -8.29 -0.92
N THR A 83 -26.85 -8.86 -0.20
CA THR A 83 -26.75 -10.32 0.02
C THR A 83 -26.87 -10.74 1.48
N GLY A 84 -27.02 -9.78 2.40
CA GLY A 84 -27.03 -10.00 3.85
C GLY A 84 -25.65 -10.35 4.45
N THR A 85 -24.61 -10.57 3.63
CA THR A 85 -23.29 -10.97 4.09
C THR A 85 -22.17 -10.52 3.14
N ILE A 86 -20.92 -10.86 3.46
CA ILE A 86 -19.75 -10.58 2.62
C ILE A 86 -19.03 -11.88 2.29
N SER A 87 -18.75 -12.10 1.01
CA SER A 87 -17.93 -13.19 0.52
C SER A 87 -16.43 -12.85 0.63
N THR A 88 -15.87 -13.01 1.82
CA THR A 88 -14.43 -12.78 2.08
C THR A 88 -13.52 -13.58 1.15
N ARG A 89 -13.87 -14.85 0.87
CA ARG A 89 -13.12 -15.70 -0.08
C ARG A 89 -13.02 -15.06 -1.47
N ARG A 90 -14.13 -14.58 -2.02
CA ARG A 90 -14.14 -13.96 -3.35
C ARG A 90 -13.43 -12.61 -3.36
N PHE A 91 -13.57 -11.85 -2.28
CA PHE A 91 -12.81 -10.62 -2.09
C PHE A 91 -11.30 -10.90 -2.20
N TYR A 92 -10.81 -11.91 -1.46
CA TYR A 92 -9.40 -12.28 -1.49
C TYR A 92 -8.93 -12.80 -2.83
N LEU A 93 -9.66 -13.72 -3.46
CA LEU A 93 -9.26 -14.24 -4.77
C LEU A 93 -9.09 -13.12 -5.81
N ARG A 94 -10.02 -12.17 -5.87
CA ARG A 94 -9.91 -11.03 -6.81
C ARG A 94 -8.68 -10.16 -6.56
N ARG A 95 -8.27 -10.01 -5.31
CA ARG A 95 -7.11 -9.17 -4.92
C ARG A 95 -5.80 -9.91 -5.13
N VAL A 96 -5.74 -11.16 -4.68
CA VAL A 96 -4.60 -12.06 -4.87
C VAL A 96 -4.22 -12.14 -6.34
N PHE A 97 -5.16 -12.47 -7.23
CA PHE A 97 -4.85 -12.58 -8.67
C PHE A 97 -4.57 -11.25 -9.36
N ARG A 98 -4.96 -10.11 -8.76
CA ARG A 98 -4.72 -8.78 -9.32
C ARG A 98 -3.38 -8.19 -8.88
N ILE A 99 -2.95 -8.45 -7.65
CA ILE A 99 -1.88 -7.69 -7.00
C ILE A 99 -0.65 -8.55 -6.78
N LEU A 100 -0.80 -9.78 -6.28
CA LEU A 100 0.35 -10.63 -5.95
C LEU A 100 1.29 -10.94 -7.13
N PRO A 101 0.79 -11.24 -8.36
CA PRO A 101 1.69 -11.53 -9.48
C PRO A 101 2.64 -10.37 -9.78
N LEU A 102 2.11 -9.16 -9.83
CA LEU A 102 2.90 -7.98 -10.12
C LEU A 102 3.78 -7.58 -8.92
N TYR A 103 3.27 -7.73 -7.70
CA TYR A 103 4.04 -7.48 -6.48
C TYR A 103 5.29 -8.35 -6.40
N TYR A 104 5.14 -9.67 -6.51
CA TYR A 104 6.27 -10.58 -6.43
C TYR A 104 7.23 -10.41 -7.62
N LEU A 105 6.72 -10.07 -8.81
CA LEU A 105 7.58 -9.69 -9.93
C LEU A 105 8.44 -8.46 -9.57
N THR A 106 7.85 -7.41 -8.98
CA THR A 106 8.59 -6.24 -8.52
C THR A 106 9.61 -6.59 -7.44
N VAL A 107 9.28 -7.47 -6.48
CA VAL A 107 10.23 -7.93 -5.45
C VAL A 107 11.40 -8.69 -6.08
N ILE A 108 11.14 -9.59 -7.03
CA ILE A 108 12.17 -10.37 -7.72
C ILE A 108 13.08 -9.45 -8.54
N VAL A 109 12.49 -8.58 -9.37
CA VAL A 109 13.26 -7.62 -10.17
C VAL A 109 14.07 -6.69 -9.28
N GLY A 110 13.48 -6.19 -8.19
CA GLY A 110 14.18 -5.36 -7.23
C GLY A 110 15.32 -6.08 -6.52
N ALA A 111 15.16 -7.36 -6.18
CA ALA A 111 16.23 -8.18 -5.61
C ALA A 111 17.40 -8.36 -6.59
N LEU A 112 17.10 -8.60 -7.87
CA LEU A 112 18.12 -8.68 -8.93
C LEU A 112 18.85 -7.34 -9.11
N LEU A 113 18.12 -6.23 -9.13
CA LEU A 113 18.71 -4.89 -9.23
C LEU A 113 19.61 -4.58 -8.02
N VAL A 114 19.18 -4.93 -6.80
CA VAL A 114 20.00 -4.81 -5.59
C VAL A 114 21.27 -5.64 -5.70
N ALA A 115 21.19 -6.88 -6.19
CA ALA A 115 22.37 -7.73 -6.36
C ALA A 115 23.37 -7.14 -7.37
N ILE A 116 22.88 -6.58 -8.49
CA ILE A 116 23.72 -5.94 -9.52
C ILE A 116 24.36 -4.65 -9.00
N MET A 117 23.59 -3.83 -8.27
CA MET A 117 24.02 -2.53 -7.77
C MET A 117 24.77 -2.59 -6.44
N TYR A 118 24.82 -3.75 -5.78
CA TYR A 118 25.36 -3.92 -4.42
C TYR A 118 26.73 -3.24 -4.19
N PRO A 119 27.73 -3.35 -5.10
CA PRO A 119 29.04 -2.71 -4.91
C PRO A 119 28.99 -1.17 -4.96
N LEU A 120 27.97 -0.61 -5.61
CA LEU A 120 27.77 0.83 -5.79
C LEU A 120 26.88 1.44 -4.69
N MET A 121 26.24 0.59 -3.88
CA MET A 121 25.35 1.05 -2.82
C MET A 121 26.13 1.62 -1.63
N PRO A 122 25.61 2.63 -0.93
CA PRO A 122 26.18 3.10 0.33
C PRO A 122 26.31 1.96 1.36
N PRO A 123 27.31 1.99 2.28
CA PRO A 123 27.51 0.94 3.27
C PRO A 123 26.27 0.62 4.10
N ASP A 124 25.49 1.64 4.47
CA ASP A 124 24.24 1.47 5.23
C ASP A 124 23.20 0.67 4.43
N ALA A 125 23.07 0.96 3.14
CA ALA A 125 22.14 0.27 2.24
C ALA A 125 22.58 -1.18 1.99
N GLN A 126 23.89 -1.44 1.90
CA GLN A 126 24.44 -2.80 1.81
C GLN A 126 24.11 -3.62 3.07
N ARG A 127 24.30 -3.04 4.27
CA ARG A 127 23.95 -3.72 5.53
C ARG A 127 22.46 -4.08 5.60
N VAL A 128 21.58 -3.18 5.16
CA VAL A 128 20.14 -3.47 5.10
C VAL A 128 19.84 -4.57 4.08
N ALA A 129 20.41 -4.49 2.86
CA ALA A 129 20.21 -5.48 1.80
C ALA A 129 20.73 -6.87 2.18
N ALA A 130 21.81 -6.97 2.96
CA ALA A 130 22.37 -8.23 3.44
C ALA A 130 21.53 -8.89 4.54
N SER A 131 20.62 -8.15 5.18
CA SER A 131 19.78 -8.69 6.26
C SER A 131 18.66 -9.58 5.71
N PRO A 132 18.57 -10.87 6.10
CA PRO A 132 17.44 -11.72 5.71
C PRO A 132 16.09 -11.15 6.14
N GLY A 133 16.06 -10.42 7.26
CA GLY A 133 14.85 -9.79 7.79
C GLY A 133 14.19 -8.82 6.81
N VAL A 134 14.98 -8.11 5.99
CA VAL A 134 14.42 -7.17 5.01
C VAL A 134 13.60 -7.91 3.94
N TRP A 135 14.14 -9.01 3.42
CA TRP A 135 13.52 -9.81 2.37
C TRP A 135 12.32 -10.60 2.88
N ILE A 136 12.43 -11.20 4.07
CA ILE A 136 11.31 -11.88 4.73
C ILE A 136 10.17 -10.91 4.96
N SER A 137 10.46 -9.66 5.37
CA SER A 137 9.44 -8.65 5.60
C SER A 137 8.72 -8.17 4.33
N LEU A 138 9.39 -8.21 3.17
CA LEU A 138 8.76 -7.97 1.87
C LEU A 138 7.85 -9.15 1.48
N ILE A 139 8.31 -10.38 1.65
CA ILE A 139 7.53 -11.58 1.30
C ILE A 139 6.27 -11.70 2.18
N LEU A 140 6.38 -11.37 3.46
CA LEU A 140 5.30 -11.52 4.45
C LEU A 140 4.50 -10.23 4.70
N PHE A 141 4.66 -9.20 3.85
CA PHE A 141 3.90 -7.95 3.92
C PHE A 141 4.02 -7.18 5.25
N TYR A 142 5.17 -7.22 5.94
CA TYR A 142 5.40 -6.46 7.17
C TYR A 142 6.60 -5.49 7.10
N PHE A 143 7.18 -5.29 5.91
CA PHE A 143 8.29 -4.35 5.66
C PHE A 143 8.08 -2.93 6.20
N ASN A 144 6.83 -2.46 6.34
CA ASN A 144 6.53 -1.17 6.95
C ASN A 144 6.95 -1.07 8.44
N PHE A 145 7.19 -2.20 9.13
CA PHE A 145 7.63 -2.26 10.52
C PHE A 145 9.15 -2.45 10.69
N THR A 146 9.86 -2.90 9.65
CA THR A 146 11.30 -3.24 9.77
C THR A 146 12.22 -2.05 9.55
N GLY A 147 11.68 -0.87 9.22
CA GLY A 147 12.48 0.34 9.02
C GLY A 147 13.46 0.26 7.85
N GLY A 148 13.39 -0.77 7.00
CA GLY A 148 14.27 -1.06 5.86
C GLY A 148 14.22 -0.05 4.69
N ARG A 149 13.92 1.21 5.00
CA ARG A 149 13.91 2.35 4.08
C ARG A 149 15.36 2.72 3.75
N GLY A 150 15.98 1.93 2.89
CA GLY A 150 17.39 2.15 2.47
C GLY A 150 17.79 1.36 1.22
N ILE A 151 16.93 0.47 0.75
CA ILE A 151 17.12 -0.27 -0.49
C ILE A 151 16.19 0.27 -1.59
N PRO A 152 16.50 0.06 -2.89
CA PRO A 152 15.66 0.38 -4.06
C PRO A 152 14.28 -0.30 -4.12
N LEU A 153 13.77 -0.79 -2.99
CA LEU A 153 12.44 -1.36 -2.77
C LEU A 153 11.69 -0.65 -1.65
N GLY A 154 12.24 0.45 -1.12
CA GLY A 154 11.70 1.17 0.02
C GLY A 154 10.24 1.56 -0.16
N HIS A 155 9.82 1.94 -1.37
CA HIS A 155 8.45 2.32 -1.72
C HIS A 155 7.40 1.22 -1.48
N LEU A 156 7.78 -0.05 -1.40
CA LEU A 156 6.85 -1.15 -1.13
C LEU A 156 6.25 -1.12 0.29
N TRP A 157 6.78 -0.27 1.19
CA TRP A 157 6.20 -0.07 2.52
C TRP A 157 4.70 0.25 2.47
N SER A 158 4.28 1.08 1.51
CA SER A 158 2.88 1.48 1.38
C SER A 158 2.04 0.32 0.88
N LEU A 159 2.53 -0.43 -0.11
CA LEU A 159 1.79 -1.58 -0.64
C LEU A 159 1.59 -2.68 0.42
N ASN A 160 2.56 -2.88 1.31
CA ASN A 160 2.41 -3.80 2.44
C ASN A 160 1.34 -3.36 3.43
N VAL A 161 1.22 -2.06 3.69
CA VAL A 161 0.11 -1.50 4.49
C VAL A 161 -1.23 -1.71 3.79
N GLU A 162 -1.27 -1.61 2.46
CA GLU A 162 -2.48 -1.86 1.68
C GLU A 162 -2.92 -3.34 1.75
N GLU A 163 -1.99 -4.30 1.68
CA GLU A 163 -2.29 -5.72 1.84
C GLU A 163 -2.77 -6.07 3.26
N GLN A 164 -2.18 -5.45 4.30
CA GLN A 164 -2.69 -5.56 5.68
C GLN A 164 -4.12 -5.04 5.79
N PHE A 165 -4.41 -3.90 5.15
CA PHE A 165 -5.77 -3.36 5.10
C PHE A 165 -6.73 -4.32 4.40
N TYR A 166 -6.33 -4.94 3.29
CA TYR A 166 -7.15 -5.93 2.59
C TYR A 166 -7.46 -7.15 3.45
N LEU A 167 -6.50 -7.62 4.24
CA LEU A 167 -6.65 -8.77 5.12
C LEU A 167 -7.57 -8.50 6.33
N LEU A 168 -7.68 -7.25 6.79
CA LEU A 168 -8.47 -6.89 7.97
C LEU A 168 -9.87 -6.37 7.63
N CYS A 169 -9.99 -5.53 6.59
CA CYS A 169 -11.19 -4.78 6.27
C CYS A 169 -12.45 -5.64 6.04
N PRO A 170 -12.44 -6.71 5.20
CA PRO A 170 -13.67 -7.45 4.92
C PRO A 170 -14.15 -8.28 6.12
N GLN A 171 -13.27 -8.77 6.99
CA GLN A 171 -13.63 -9.44 8.24
C GLN A 171 -14.24 -8.43 9.21
N LEU A 172 -13.61 -7.26 9.36
CA LEU A 172 -14.13 -6.20 10.21
C LEU A 172 -15.57 -5.86 9.82
N ILE A 173 -15.84 -5.62 8.53
CA ILE A 173 -17.18 -5.24 8.06
C ILE A 173 -18.15 -6.42 8.13
N LYS A 174 -17.69 -7.66 7.90
CA LYS A 174 -18.53 -8.86 7.99
C LYS A 174 -19.06 -9.05 9.42
N TRP A 175 -18.18 -8.96 10.42
CA TRP A 175 -18.49 -9.31 11.81
C TRP A 175 -18.92 -8.12 12.68
N ALA A 176 -18.58 -6.88 12.29
CA ALA A 176 -18.99 -5.71 13.06
C ALA A 176 -20.51 -5.54 13.04
N LYS A 177 -21.10 -5.52 14.25
CA LYS A 177 -22.50 -5.12 14.46
C LYS A 177 -22.70 -3.62 14.22
N HIS A 178 -21.72 -2.81 14.63
CA HIS A 178 -21.70 -1.36 14.47
C HIS A 178 -20.37 -0.93 13.82
N ILE A 179 -20.37 -0.83 12.49
CA ILE A 179 -19.17 -0.54 11.69
C ILE A 179 -18.46 0.75 12.13
N PRO A 180 -19.15 1.89 12.38
CA PRO A 180 -18.47 3.11 12.82
C PRO A 180 -17.72 2.93 14.15
N ARG A 181 -18.32 2.23 15.12
CA ARG A 181 -17.67 1.94 16.41
C ARG A 181 -16.45 1.06 16.24
N ALA A 182 -16.54 0.05 15.37
CA ALA A 182 -15.41 -0.83 15.06
C ALA A 182 -14.24 -0.06 14.41
N LEU A 183 -14.55 0.85 13.47
CA LEU A 183 -13.53 1.70 12.84
C LEU A 183 -12.89 2.66 13.85
N ILE A 184 -13.69 3.30 14.71
CA ILE A 184 -13.18 4.18 15.78
C ILE A 184 -12.28 3.37 16.73
N ALA A 185 -12.69 2.16 17.14
CA ALA A 185 -11.89 1.31 18.00
C ALA A 185 -10.53 0.94 17.37
N VAL A 186 -10.50 0.64 16.07
CA VAL A 186 -9.25 0.38 15.33
C VAL A 186 -8.35 1.62 15.29
N ILE A 187 -8.93 2.81 15.05
CA ILE A 187 -8.18 4.07 15.05
C ILE A 187 -7.59 4.35 16.44
N VAL A 188 -8.42 4.27 17.49
CA VAL A 188 -7.99 4.49 18.87
C VAL A 188 -6.91 3.50 19.28
N PHE A 189 -7.09 2.21 18.96
CA PHE A 189 -6.09 1.18 19.22
C PHE A 189 -4.76 1.48 18.52
N LYS A 190 -4.79 1.82 17.23
CA LYS A 190 -3.59 2.15 16.46
C LYS A 190 -2.87 3.38 17.02
N VAL A 191 -3.61 4.44 17.35
CA VAL A 191 -3.05 5.68 17.92
C VAL A 191 -2.46 5.39 19.30
N GLY A 192 -3.18 4.65 20.15
CA GLY A 192 -2.70 4.26 21.49
C GLY A 192 -1.43 3.41 21.41
N LEU A 193 -1.39 2.42 20.52
CA LEU A 193 -0.20 1.59 20.28
C LEU A 193 0.98 2.45 19.82
N GLN A 194 0.75 3.41 18.92
CA GLN A 194 1.80 4.30 18.44
C GLN A 194 2.36 5.20 19.56
N ILE A 195 1.50 5.72 20.44
CA ILE A 195 1.93 6.51 21.61
C ILE A 195 2.73 5.64 22.58
N ALA A 196 2.24 4.43 22.88
CA ALA A 196 2.93 3.51 23.79
C ALA A 196 4.32 3.12 23.27
N LEU A 197 4.45 2.80 21.98
CA LEU A 197 5.73 2.50 21.35
C LEU A 197 6.67 3.72 21.27
N PHE A 198 6.13 4.94 21.26
CA PHE A 198 6.95 6.16 21.29
C PHE A 198 7.48 6.47 22.71
N MET A 199 6.83 5.95 23.75
CA MET A 199 7.22 6.14 25.15
C MET A 199 8.20 5.09 25.67
N LEU A 200 8.42 4.00 24.92
CA LEU A 200 9.36 2.92 25.20
C LEU A 200 10.71 3.18 24.52
#